data_AF-A0A922DUY8-F1
#
_entry.id   AF-A0A922DUY8-F1
#
_cell.length_a   1.000
_cell.length_b   1.000
_cell.length_c   1.000
_cell.angle_alpha   90.00
_cell.angle_beta   90.00
_cell.angle_gamma   90.00
#
_symmetry.space_group_name_H-M   'P 1'
#
loop_
_entity.id
_entity.type
_entity.pdbx_description
1 polymer ?
#
loop_
_entity_poly.entity_id
_entity_poly.type
_entity_poly.pdbx_seq_one_letter_code
_entity_poly.pdbx_strand_id
1 'polypeptide(L)'
;MAEFINYPQVSLEGDSQLVISSISKTEVNWQISTISEDIANSLKLHSGWYFNKIDRSQNRLAHSVAQWVATNFLFGSIPLEFIPPIILLLDSRKDPPHSL
;
A
#
# COMPACT_ATOMS: atom_id res chain seq x y z
N MET A 1 -10.81 -7.93 -12.52
CA MET A 1 -10.84 -6.48 -12.17
C MET A 1 -10.60 -6.36 -10.69
N ALA A 2 -9.81 -5.39 -10.24
CA ALA A 2 -9.55 -5.20 -8.83
C ALA A 2 -10.84 -4.78 -8.12
N GLU A 3 -11.28 -5.58 -7.15
CA GLU A 3 -12.58 -5.47 -6.49
C GLU A 3 -12.80 -4.10 -5.84
N PHE A 4 -11.71 -3.43 -5.45
CA PHE A 4 -11.76 -2.15 -4.77
C PHE A 4 -12.34 -1.00 -5.60
N ILE A 5 -12.24 -1.07 -6.94
CA ILE A 5 -12.70 -0.02 -7.87
C ILE A 5 -14.21 0.25 -7.74
N ASN A 6 -14.98 -0.73 -7.25
CA ASN A 6 -16.43 -0.61 -7.12
C ASN A 6 -16.88 0.03 -5.80
N TYR A 7 -15.98 0.35 -4.87
CA TYR A 7 -16.36 1.02 -3.63
C TYR A 7 -16.40 2.53 -3.80
N PRO A 8 -17.49 3.22 -3.40
CA PRO A 8 -17.58 4.67 -3.52
C PRO A 8 -16.61 5.40 -2.59
N GLN A 9 -16.26 4.79 -1.46
CA GLN A 9 -15.35 5.33 -0.47
C GLN A 9 -14.26 4.32 -0.13
N VAL A 10 -13.00 4.74 -0.17
CA VAL A 10 -11.84 3.88 0.13
C VAL A 10 -10.94 4.51 1.20
N SER A 11 -10.42 3.66 2.09
CA SER A 11 -9.38 4.02 3.05
C SER A 11 -8.09 3.32 2.65
N LEU A 12 -6.99 4.06 2.62
CA LEU A 12 -5.68 3.55 2.25
C LEU A 12 -4.76 3.69 3.45
N GLU A 13 -4.09 2.61 3.82
CA GLU A 13 -3.16 2.59 4.95
C GLU A 13 -1.73 2.45 4.44
N GLY A 14 -0.80 3.21 5.04
CA GLY A 14 0.61 3.11 4.71
C GLY A 14 1.51 3.79 5.72
N ASP A 15 2.78 3.40 5.76
CA ASP A 15 3.78 3.92 6.71
C ASP A 15 4.68 5.03 6.12
N SER A 16 4.69 5.18 4.79
CA SER A 16 5.53 6.16 4.10
C SER A 16 4.87 7.55 3.99
N GLN A 17 5.31 8.47 4.84
CA GLN A 17 4.88 9.88 4.77
C GLN A 17 5.13 10.50 3.40
N LEU A 18 6.30 10.22 2.81
CA LEU A 18 6.72 10.81 1.54
C LEU A 18 5.78 10.41 0.39
N VAL A 19 5.34 9.15 0.37
CA VAL A 19 4.39 8.66 -0.63
C VAL A 19 3.01 9.27 -0.41
N ILE A 20 2.54 9.29 0.85
CA ILE A 20 1.23 9.89 1.21
C ILE A 20 1.20 11.37 0.84
N SER A 21 2.24 12.14 1.17
CA SER A 21 2.36 13.54 0.82
C SER A 21 2.39 13.75 -0.70
N SER A 22 3.08 12.87 -1.44
CA SER A 22 3.17 12.96 -2.89
C SER A 22 1.84 12.72 -3.59
N ILE A 23 1.08 11.71 -3.16
CA ILE A 23 -0.25 11.43 -3.71
C ILE A 23 -1.24 12.55 -3.35
N SER A 24 -1.15 13.06 -2.12
CA SER A 24 -1.99 14.17 -1.64
C SER A 24 -1.60 15.53 -2.24
N LYS A 25 -0.54 15.58 -3.05
CA LYS A 25 0.03 16.79 -3.67
C LYS A 25 0.43 17.86 -2.65
N THR A 26 0.73 17.47 -1.42
CA THR A 26 1.25 18.39 -0.39
C THR A 26 2.74 18.60 -0.57
N GLU A 27 3.47 17.59 -1.07
CA GLU A 27 4.90 17.66 -1.37
C GLU A 27 5.18 16.94 -2.69
N VAL A 28 6.08 17.47 -3.52
CA VAL A 28 6.41 16.86 -4.81
C VAL A 28 7.76 16.16 -4.71
N ASN A 29 7.78 14.85 -4.96
CA ASN A 29 9.00 14.10 -5.17
C ASN A 29 9.03 13.51 -6.58
N TRP A 30 9.96 14.01 -7.39
CA TRP A 30 10.16 13.60 -8.78
C TRP A 30 10.55 12.13 -8.96
N GLN A 31 11.15 11.49 -7.96
CA GLN A 31 11.53 10.06 -8.02
C GLN A 31 10.32 9.14 -8.02
N ILE A 32 9.19 9.61 -7.48
CA ILE A 32 7.96 8.83 -7.34
C ILE A 32 6.76 9.51 -8.01
N SER A 33 6.98 10.55 -8.81
CA SER A 33 5.89 11.36 -9.36
C SER A 33 4.99 10.57 -10.30
N THR A 34 5.56 9.70 -11.13
CA THR A 34 4.76 8.85 -12.03
C THR A 34 3.82 7.93 -11.25
N ILE A 35 4.34 7.21 -10.24
CA ILE A 35 3.51 6.29 -9.48
C ILE A 35 2.50 7.01 -8.59
N SER A 36 2.85 8.18 -8.04
CA SER A 36 1.91 8.97 -7.24
C SER A 36 0.80 9.58 -8.10
N GLU A 37 1.09 9.99 -9.34
CA GLU A 37 0.08 10.42 -10.31
C GLU A 37 -0.86 9.30 -10.74
N ASP A 38 -0.32 8.10 -11.01
CA ASP A 38 -1.13 6.92 -11.36
C ASP A 38 -2.09 6.54 -10.23
N ILE A 39 -1.60 6.56 -8.98
CA ILE A 39 -2.44 6.34 -7.80
C ILE A 39 -3.50 7.44 -7.70
N ALA A 40 -3.11 8.72 -7.78
CA ALA A 40 -4.05 9.83 -7.70
C ALA A 40 -5.13 9.79 -8.80
N ASN A 41 -4.78 9.34 -10.01
CA ASN A 41 -5.71 9.15 -11.11
C ASN A 41 -6.67 7.99 -10.85
N SER A 42 -6.18 6.88 -10.32
CA SER A 42 -7.02 5.75 -9.89
C SER A 42 -8.00 6.17 -8.78
N LEU A 43 -7.55 7.05 -7.87
CA LEU A 43 -8.38 7.53 -6.77
C LEU A 43 -9.55 8.42 -7.20
N LYS A 44 -9.49 9.04 -8.40
CA LYS A 44 -10.61 9.80 -8.97
C LYS A 44 -11.83 8.95 -9.31
N LEU A 45 -11.67 7.62 -9.36
CA LEU A 45 -12.77 6.68 -9.57
C LEU A 45 -13.67 6.55 -8.34
N HIS A 46 -13.20 7.01 -7.18
CA HIS A 46 -13.92 6.95 -5.91
C HIS A 46 -14.51 8.31 -5.57
N SER A 47 -15.73 8.34 -5.04
CA SER A 47 -16.38 9.57 -4.57
C SER A 47 -15.68 10.17 -3.34
N GLY A 48 -14.96 9.35 -2.57
CA GLY A 48 -14.14 9.80 -1.46
C GLY A 48 -12.99 8.83 -1.18
N TRP A 49 -11.84 9.37 -0.79
CA TRP A 49 -10.71 8.59 -0.34
C TRP A 49 -9.94 9.35 0.73
N TYR A 50 -9.23 8.61 1.59
CA TYR A 50 -8.32 9.19 2.57
C TYR A 50 -7.16 8.23 2.86
N PHE A 51 -6.03 8.82 3.24
CA PHE A 51 -4.87 8.06 3.72
C PHE A 51 -4.80 8.10 5.24
N ASN A 52 -4.59 6.94 5.82
CA ASN A 52 -4.18 6.78 7.20
C ASN A 52 -2.69 6.46 7.23
N LYS A 53 -1.91 7.33 7.86
CA LYS A 53 -0.54 6.97 8.20
C LYS A 53 -0.58 6.03 9.39
N ILE A 54 -0.05 4.83 9.20
CA ILE A 54 0.06 3.80 10.24
C ILE A 54 1.52 3.56 10.58
N ASP A 55 1.78 2.97 11.75
CA ASP A 55 3.13 2.57 12.10
C ASP A 55 3.59 1.40 11.25
N ARG A 56 4.90 1.33 10.99
CA ARG A 56 5.49 0.23 10.22
C ARG A 56 5.24 -1.15 10.85
N SER A 57 5.04 -1.20 12.18
CA SER A 57 4.65 -2.45 12.86
C SER A 57 3.25 -2.92 12.53
N GLN A 58 2.37 -2.00 12.10
CA GLN A 58 1.00 -2.27 11.67
C GLN A 58 0.93 -2.57 10.17
N ASN A 59 1.90 -2.10 9.37
CA ASN A 59 1.98 -2.35 7.92
C ASN A 59 2.75 -3.65 7.56
N ARG A 60 2.73 -4.67 8.43
CA ARG A 60 3.60 -5.87 8.32
C ARG A 60 3.30 -6.70 7.09
N LEU A 61 2.02 -6.86 6.73
CA LEU A 61 1.64 -7.63 5.54
C LEU A 61 2.23 -7.00 4.28
N ALA A 62 1.97 -5.71 4.04
CA ALA A 62 2.50 -5.02 2.88
C ALA A 62 4.04 -5.04 2.87
N HIS A 63 4.67 -4.87 4.03
CA HIS A 63 6.12 -4.98 4.16
C HIS A 63 6.64 -6.37 3.78
N SER A 64 5.99 -7.43 4.23
CA SER A 64 6.40 -8.82 3.98
C SER A 64 6.24 -9.18 2.51
N VAL A 65 5.15 -8.73 1.87
CA VAL A 65 4.94 -8.89 0.43
C VAL A 65 6.03 -8.14 -0.34
N ALA A 66 6.28 -6.87 -0.01
CA ALA A 66 7.32 -6.08 -0.66
C ALA A 66 8.72 -6.71 -0.51
N GLN A 67 9.05 -7.22 0.68
CA GLN A 67 10.32 -7.90 0.95
C GLN A 67 10.43 -9.21 0.16
N TRP A 68 9.36 -10.00 0.12
CA TRP A 68 9.34 -11.24 -0.64
C TRP A 68 9.55 -10.97 -2.14
N VAL A 69 8.84 -9.99 -2.70
CA VAL A 69 9.04 -9.57 -4.10
C VAL A 69 10.48 -9.11 -4.30
N ALA A 70 10.99 -8.20 -3.48
CA ALA A 70 12.37 -7.70 -3.63
C ALA A 70 13.44 -8.81 -3.59
N THR A 71 13.18 -9.91 -2.88
CA THR A 71 14.11 -11.05 -2.76
C THR A 71 13.98 -12.04 -3.92
N ASN A 72 12.78 -12.21 -4.48
CA ASN A 72 12.48 -13.24 -5.48
C ASN A 72 12.35 -12.69 -6.91
N PHE A 73 12.28 -11.37 -7.06
CA PHE A 73 12.15 -10.69 -8.35
C PHE A 73 13.51 -10.66 -9.06
N LEU A 74 13.86 -11.78 -9.68
CA LEU A 74 15.06 -11.92 -10.49
C LEU A 74 14.81 -11.46 -11.93
N PHE A 75 13.70 -11.89 -12.55
CA PHE A 75 13.33 -11.54 -13.92
C PHE A 75 11.80 -11.56 -14.12
N GLY A 76 11.29 -10.61 -14.90
CA GLY A 76 9.88 -10.59 -15.31
C GLY A 76 8.92 -10.19 -14.19
N SER A 77 7.62 -10.47 -14.36
CA SER A 77 6.62 -10.30 -13.30
C SER A 77 6.40 -11.61 -12.56
N ILE A 78 6.12 -11.55 -11.25
CA ILE A 78 5.73 -12.72 -10.47
C ILE A 78 4.19 -12.80 -10.48
N PRO A 79 3.60 -13.86 -11.04
CA PRO A 79 2.16 -14.09 -10.95
C PRO A 79 1.69 -14.16 -9.49
N LEU A 80 0.50 -13.62 -9.21
CA LEU A 80 -0.05 -13.53 -7.85
C LEU A 80 -0.26 -14.91 -7.21
N GLU A 81 -0.59 -15.92 -8.03
CA GLU A 81 -0.75 -17.31 -7.63
C GLU A 81 0.53 -17.95 -7.06
N PHE A 82 1.69 -17.33 -7.28
CA PHE A 82 2.97 -17.82 -6.75
C PHE A 82 3.40 -17.16 -5.45
N ILE A 83 2.63 -16.20 -4.93
CA ILE A 83 2.89 -15.62 -3.61
C ILE A 83 2.60 -16.70 -2.55
N PRO A 84 3.60 -17.12 -1.75
CA PRO A 84 3.39 -18.13 -0.72
C PRO A 84 2.34 -17.66 0.30
N PRO A 85 1.36 -18.49 0.68
CA PRO A 85 0.32 -18.10 1.65
C PRO A 85 0.88 -17.57 2.96
N ILE A 86 2.06 -18.06 3.39
CA ILE A 86 2.71 -17.59 4.61
C ILE A 86 3.10 -16.10 4.56
N ILE A 87 3.38 -15.54 3.38
CA ILE A 87 3.65 -14.11 3.22
C ILE A 87 2.38 -13.27 3.41
N LEU A 88 1.22 -13.83 3.07
CA LEU A 88 -0.10 -13.20 3.17
C LEU A 88 -0.76 -13.33 4.55
N LEU A 89 -0.16 -14.06 5.50
CA LEU A 89 -0.74 -14.32 6.82
C LEU A 89 -0.02 -13.59 7.98
N LEU A 90 0.98 -12.75 7.66
CA LEU A 90 1.86 -12.10 8.64
C LEU A 90 1.22 -10.93 9.40
N ASP A 91 0.00 -10.53 9.03
CA ASP A 91 -0.76 -9.45 9.68
C ASP A 91 -1.43 -9.84 11.00
N SER A 92 -1.38 -11.12 11.36
CA SER A 92 -2.21 -11.69 12.44
C SER A 92 -1.66 -11.50 13.86
N ARG A 93 -0.50 -10.85 14.05
CA ARG A 93 0.00 -10.52 15.39
C ARG A 93 -0.52 -9.16 15.81
N LYS A 94 -1.61 -9.18 16.60
CA LYS A 94 -2.13 -8.02 17.35
C LYS A 94 -0.95 -7.25 17.98
N ASP A 95 -0.60 -6.11 17.41
CA ASP A 95 0.17 -5.13 18.16
C ASP A 95 -0.70 -4.72 19.37
N PRO A 96 -0.14 -4.64 20.59
CA PRO A 96 -0.90 -4.23 21.76
C PRO A 96 -1.52 -2.84 21.53
N PRO A 97 -2.75 -2.57 22.02
CA PRO A 97 -3.35 -1.26 21.85
C PRO A 97 -2.42 -0.20 22.45
N HIS A 98 -2.01 0.77 21.64
CA HIS A 98 -1.31 1.93 22.13
C HIS A 98 -2.27 2.70 23.04
N SER A 99 -1.93 2.77 24.33
CA SER A 99 -2.59 3.63 25.30
C SER A 99 -2.55 5.07 24.76
N LEU A 100 -3.73 5.70 24.69
CA LEU A 100 -3.92 7.13 24.43
C LEU A 100 -3.14 7.99 25.43
#